data_AF-A0A7G8USM9-F1
#
_entry.id   AF-A0A7G8USM9-F1
#
_cell.length_a   1.000
_cell.length_b   1.000
_cell.length_c   1.000
_cell.angle_alpha   90.00
_cell.angle_beta   90.00
_cell.angle_gamma   90.00
#
_symmetry.space_group_name_H-M   'P 1'
#
loop_
_entity.id
_entity.type
_entity.pdbx_description
1 polymer ?
#
loop_
_entity_poly.entity_id
_entity_poly.type
_entity_poly.pdbx_seq_one_letter_code
_entity_poly.pdbx_strand_id
1 'polypeptide(L)'
;MTTTYCGRGQHLAKGADPKGLMAEVLGRADGFCKGKGGPMHIADPESGILGANGIVGTGVPIAVGAAMTVRMTGTDRVSVSFFGDGAINQGAVYEAMNLAAVWNQLQTNRIS
;
A
#
# COMPACT_ATOMS: atom_id res chain seq x y z
N MET A 1 -2.34 -2.55 -2.80
CA MET A 1 -1.99 -1.12 -3.00
C MET A 1 -1.76 -0.46 -1.66
N THR A 2 -0.93 0.58 -1.62
CA THR A 2 -0.70 1.44 -0.46
C THR A 2 -1.12 2.86 -0.78
N THR A 3 -1.64 3.58 0.21
CA THR A 3 -2.10 4.96 0.04
C THR A 3 -1.54 5.88 1.12
N THR A 4 -1.74 7.17 0.95
CA THR A 4 -1.50 8.18 2.00
C THR A 4 -2.69 8.28 2.95
N TYR A 5 -2.56 9.13 3.98
CA TYR A 5 -3.63 9.53 4.89
C TYR A 5 -4.86 10.17 4.21
N CYS A 6 -4.77 10.55 2.93
CA CYS A 6 -5.89 11.08 2.14
C CYS A 6 -6.47 10.06 1.16
N GLY A 7 -6.03 8.80 1.19
CA GLY A 7 -6.32 7.80 0.15
C GLY A 7 -7.74 7.21 0.11
N ARG A 8 -8.71 7.76 0.84
CA ARG A 8 -10.09 7.21 0.94
C ARG A 8 -10.78 7.04 -0.41
N GLY A 9 -10.58 7.97 -1.34
CA GLY A 9 -11.10 7.84 -2.71
C GLY A 9 -10.52 6.62 -3.44
N GLN A 10 -9.23 6.32 -3.22
CA GLN A 10 -8.59 5.14 -3.80
C GLN A 10 -9.16 3.85 -3.19
N HIS A 11 -9.40 3.82 -1.86
CA HIS A 11 -10.04 2.69 -1.19
C HIS A 11 -11.42 2.37 -1.78
N LEU A 12 -12.27 3.40 -1.94
CA LEU A 12 -13.60 3.25 -2.55
C LEU A 12 -13.50 2.79 -4.01
N ALA A 13 -12.61 3.40 -4.80
CA ALA A 13 -12.40 3.01 -6.19
C ALA A 13 -11.90 1.55 -6.33
N LYS A 14 -11.19 1.04 -5.32
CA LYS A 14 -10.72 -0.35 -5.27
C LYS A 14 -11.81 -1.35 -4.85
N GLY A 15 -12.95 -0.86 -4.35
CA GLY A 15 -14.10 -1.67 -3.95
C GLY A 15 -14.26 -1.87 -2.44
N ALA A 16 -13.58 -1.08 -1.60
CA ALA A 16 -13.81 -1.13 -0.15
C ALA A 16 -15.27 -0.79 0.18
N ASP A 17 -15.86 -1.53 1.13
CA ASP A 17 -17.21 -1.24 1.64
C ASP A 17 -17.27 0.17 2.25
N PRO A 18 -18.12 1.08 1.72
CA PRO A 18 -18.28 2.42 2.26
C PRO A 18 -18.70 2.43 3.74
N LYS A 19 -19.50 1.44 4.18
CA LYS A 19 -19.94 1.37 5.58
C LYS A 19 -18.78 1.02 6.50
N GLY A 20 -18.01 -0.02 6.17
CA GLY A 20 -16.78 -0.37 6.89
C GLY A 20 -15.76 0.77 6.94
N LEU A 21 -15.63 1.52 5.83
CA LEU A 21 -14.72 2.67 5.77
C LEU A 21 -15.15 3.78 6.75
N MET A 22 -16.44 4.09 6.80
CA MET A 22 -16.98 5.10 7.71
C MET A 22 -16.97 4.62 9.16
N ALA A 23 -17.25 3.34 9.41
CA ALA A 23 -17.17 2.74 10.74
C ALA A 23 -15.74 2.87 11.31
N GLU A 24 -14.71 2.65 10.48
CA GLU A 24 -13.32 2.83 10.88
C GLU A 24 -13.00 4.30 11.22
N VAL A 25 -13.46 5.25 10.41
CA VAL A 25 -13.28 6.69 10.67
C VAL A 25 -13.95 7.12 11.98
N LEU A 26 -15.09 6.53 12.31
CA LEU A 26 -15.83 6.80 13.55
C LEU A 26 -15.31 6.01 14.76
N GLY A 27 -14.23 5.23 14.62
CA GLY A 27 -13.65 4.46 15.71
C GLY A 27 -14.51 3.29 16.19
N ARG A 28 -15.40 2.78 15.32
CA ARG A 28 -16.29 1.68 15.69
C ARG A 28 -15.63 0.32 15.51
N ALA A 29 -16.07 -0.65 16.31
CA ALA A 29 -15.54 -2.01 16.29
C ALA A 29 -15.81 -2.78 14.98
N ASP A 30 -16.82 -2.38 14.22
CA ASP A 30 -17.19 -2.90 12.90
C ASP A 30 -16.41 -2.23 11.75
N GLY A 31 -15.44 -1.36 12.04
CA GLY A 31 -14.48 -0.85 11.03
C GLY A 31 -13.45 -1.88 10.61
N PHE A 32 -12.81 -1.66 9.45
CA PHE A 32 -11.79 -2.56 8.88
C PHE A 32 -10.65 -2.93 9.84
N CYS A 33 -10.27 -2.01 10.72
CA CYS A 33 -9.23 -2.19 11.73
C CYS A 33 -9.80 -2.12 13.16
N LYS A 34 -11.11 -2.39 13.32
CA LYS A 34 -11.85 -2.34 14.58
C LYS A 34 -11.79 -0.96 15.25
N GLY A 35 -11.76 0.10 14.44
CA GLY A 35 -11.76 1.49 14.91
C GLY A 35 -10.41 1.99 15.42
N LYS A 36 -9.32 1.22 15.22
CA LYS A 36 -7.98 1.55 15.72
C LYS A 36 -7.12 2.29 14.71
N GLY A 37 -7.37 2.09 13.42
CA GLY A 37 -6.60 2.73 12.35
C GLY A 37 -7.10 4.13 12.05
N GLY A 38 -8.38 4.40 12.31
CA GLY A 38 -9.00 5.69 12.05
C GLY A 38 -8.86 6.11 10.59
N PRO A 39 -8.92 7.42 10.27
CA PRO A 39 -8.88 7.88 8.89
C PRO A 39 -7.51 7.73 8.20
N MET A 40 -6.43 7.48 8.94
CA MET A 40 -5.06 7.51 8.44
C MET A 40 -4.42 6.13 8.26
N HIS A 41 -4.95 5.08 8.90
CA HIS A 41 -4.35 3.74 8.90
C HIS A 41 -5.35 2.63 8.55
N ILE A 42 -6.27 2.91 7.63
CA ILE A 42 -7.19 1.90 7.10
C ILE A 42 -6.37 0.84 6.34
N ALA A 43 -6.55 -0.42 6.72
CA ALA A 43 -6.01 -1.59 6.03
C ALA A 43 -7.13 -2.61 5.81
N ASP A 44 -7.23 -3.11 4.58
CA ASP A 44 -8.18 -4.13 4.18
C ASP A 44 -7.48 -5.09 3.20
N PRO A 45 -6.76 -6.11 3.72
CA PRO A 45 -6.04 -7.06 2.90
C PRO A 45 -6.94 -7.84 1.93
N GLU A 46 -8.22 -8.04 2.26
CA GLU A 46 -9.17 -8.78 1.41
C GLU A 46 -9.45 -8.02 0.10
N SER A 47 -9.63 -6.70 0.18
CA SER A 47 -9.75 -5.82 -1.00
C SER A 47 -8.40 -5.45 -1.62
N GLY A 48 -7.28 -5.99 -1.10
CA GLY A 48 -5.92 -5.68 -1.55
C GLY A 48 -5.42 -4.29 -1.13
N ILE A 49 -5.99 -3.71 -0.07
CA ILE A 49 -5.56 -2.47 0.57
C ILE A 49 -4.58 -2.84 1.68
N LEU A 50 -3.29 -2.65 1.40
CA LEU A 50 -2.22 -3.03 2.33
C LEU A 50 -2.06 -2.05 3.49
N GLY A 51 -2.57 -0.83 3.32
CA GLY A 51 -2.57 0.19 4.37
C GLY A 51 -2.51 1.61 3.82
N ALA A 52 -3.31 2.47 4.43
CA ALA A 52 -3.11 3.91 4.42
C ALA A 52 -2.03 4.28 5.43
N ASN A 53 -1.18 5.25 5.08
CA ASN A 53 -0.06 5.65 5.92
C ASN A 53 -0.13 7.15 6.25
N GLY A 54 -0.12 7.45 7.56
CA GLY A 54 0.07 8.80 8.09
C GLY A 54 1.50 9.34 7.92
N ILE A 55 2.48 8.45 7.85
CA ILE A 55 3.88 8.82 7.61
C ILE A 55 4.11 8.96 6.10
N VAL A 56 4.67 10.11 5.72
CA VAL A 56 4.95 10.46 4.33
C VAL A 56 5.96 9.49 3.73
N GLY A 57 5.70 8.96 2.53
CA GLY A 57 6.62 8.09 1.80
C GLY A 57 6.64 6.61 2.21
N THR A 58 6.12 6.26 3.40
CA THR A 58 6.16 4.87 3.92
C THR A 58 5.43 3.85 3.06
N GLY A 59 4.44 4.28 2.27
CA GLY A 59 3.70 3.38 1.37
C GLY A 59 4.56 2.78 0.24
N VAL A 60 5.64 3.45 -0.18
CA VAL A 60 6.49 3.01 -1.30
C VAL A 60 7.26 1.72 -0.98
N PRO A 61 8.07 1.64 0.10
CA PRO A 61 8.77 0.40 0.44
C PRO A 61 7.82 -0.78 0.69
N ILE A 62 6.65 -0.54 1.30
CA ILE A 62 5.63 -1.58 1.50
C ILE A 62 5.13 -2.12 0.15
N ALA A 63 4.86 -1.25 -0.82
CA ALA A 63 4.44 -1.67 -2.15
C ALA A 63 5.53 -2.45 -2.90
N VAL A 64 6.80 -2.07 -2.75
CA VAL A 64 7.93 -2.81 -3.33
C VAL A 64 8.06 -4.21 -2.72
N GLY A 65 7.90 -4.34 -1.39
CA GLY A 65 7.85 -5.64 -0.72
C GLY A 65 6.69 -6.52 -1.24
N ALA A 66 5.50 -5.95 -1.40
CA ALA A 66 4.37 -6.67 -1.97
C ALA A 66 4.62 -7.08 -3.44
N ALA A 67 5.27 -6.24 -4.25
CA ALA A 67 5.67 -6.59 -5.62
C ALA A 67 6.68 -7.75 -5.65
N MET A 68 7.60 -7.78 -4.69
CA MET A 68 8.55 -8.88 -4.53
C MET A 68 7.82 -10.19 -4.20
N THR A 69 6.82 -10.16 -3.31
CA THR A 69 6.00 -11.35 -3.02
C THR A 69 5.26 -11.85 -4.25
N VAL A 70 4.68 -10.95 -5.04
CA VAL A 70 4.04 -11.32 -6.32
C VAL A 70 5.01 -12.07 -7.22
N ARG A 71 6.22 -11.54 -7.41
CA ARG A 71 7.25 -12.21 -8.22
C ARG A 71 7.67 -13.56 -7.66
N MET A 72 7.94 -13.65 -6.36
CA MET A 72 8.40 -14.88 -5.71
C MET A 72 7.35 -15.98 -5.75
N THR A 73 6.07 -15.62 -5.74
CA THR A 73 4.94 -16.56 -5.78
C THR A 73 4.45 -16.85 -7.19
N GLY A 74 4.99 -16.17 -8.21
CA GLY A 74 4.56 -16.33 -9.61
C GLY A 74 3.10 -15.97 -9.84
N THR A 75 2.53 -15.06 -9.04
CA THR A 75 1.12 -14.64 -9.18
C THR A 75 0.97 -13.50 -10.18
N ASP A 76 -0.16 -13.44 -10.88
CA ASP A 76 -0.48 -12.38 -11.83
C ASP A 76 -1.13 -11.16 -11.13
N ARG A 77 -0.46 -10.65 -10.10
CA ARG A 77 -0.93 -9.51 -9.32
C ARG A 77 -0.04 -8.30 -9.57
N VAL A 78 -0.57 -7.10 -9.32
CA VAL A 78 0.20 -5.86 -9.40
C VAL A 78 0.18 -5.14 -8.06
N SER A 79 1.31 -4.52 -7.71
CA SER A 79 1.43 -3.65 -6.54
C SER A 79 1.54 -2.20 -6.98
N VAL A 80 0.79 -1.32 -6.33
CA VAL A 80 0.70 0.11 -6.64
C VAL A 80 0.83 0.90 -5.33
N SER A 81 1.66 1.94 -5.35
CA SER A 81 1.82 2.90 -4.26
C SER A 81 1.35 4.28 -4.70
N PHE A 82 0.46 4.89 -3.91
CA PHE A 82 0.05 6.28 -4.09
C PHE A 82 0.73 7.16 -3.03
N PHE A 83 1.45 8.18 -3.48
CA PHE A 83 2.13 9.14 -2.62
C PHE A 83 2.19 10.52 -3.30
N GLY A 84 2.33 11.59 -2.50
CA GLY A 84 2.43 12.95 -3.01
C GLY A 84 3.87 13.30 -3.44
N ASP A 85 4.02 14.37 -4.20
CA ASP A 85 5.31 14.93 -4.63
C ASP A 85 6.24 15.24 -3.45
N GLY A 86 5.71 15.78 -2.35
CA GLY A 86 6.48 16.02 -1.13
C GLY A 86 7.06 14.75 -0.50
N ALA A 87 6.53 13.57 -0.84
CA ALA A 87 7.08 12.31 -0.38
C ALA A 87 8.32 11.87 -1.15
N ILE A 88 8.58 12.42 -2.34
CA ILE A 88 9.79 12.12 -3.13
C ILE A 88 11.04 12.39 -2.32
N ASN A 89 11.06 13.44 -1.50
CA ASN A 89 12.24 13.82 -0.71
C ASN A 89 12.49 12.92 0.53
N GLN A 90 11.72 11.85 0.72
CA GLN A 90 11.97 10.87 1.77
C GLN A 90 13.00 9.83 1.30
N GLY A 91 14.04 9.59 2.09
CA GLY A 91 15.09 8.62 1.76
C GLY A 91 14.53 7.22 1.47
N ALA A 92 13.56 6.77 2.26
CA ALA A 92 12.90 5.47 2.07
C ALA A 92 12.24 5.30 0.70
N VAL A 93 11.81 6.40 0.05
CA VAL A 93 11.25 6.35 -1.31
C VAL A 93 12.34 6.07 -2.33
N TYR A 94 13.48 6.78 -2.26
CA TYR A 94 14.63 6.54 -3.13
C TYR A 94 15.22 5.14 -2.95
N GLU A 95 15.38 4.70 -1.70
CA GLU A 95 15.86 3.36 -1.38
C GLU A 95 14.93 2.30 -1.98
N ALA A 96 13.61 2.46 -1.81
CA ALA A 96 12.63 1.54 -2.36
C ALA A 96 12.65 1.50 -3.90
N MET A 97 12.81 2.64 -4.58
CA MET A 97 12.93 2.70 -6.03
C MET A 97 14.20 2.00 -6.53
N ASN A 98 15.34 2.25 -5.89
CA ASN A 98 16.60 1.58 -6.22
C ASN A 98 16.48 0.06 -6.02
N LEU A 99 15.88 -0.36 -4.90
CA LEU A 99 15.66 -1.76 -4.58
C LEU A 99 14.74 -2.45 -5.59
N ALA A 100 13.67 -1.79 -6.01
CA ALA A 100 12.78 -2.27 -7.06
C ALA A 100 13.53 -2.47 -8.39
N ALA A 101 14.43 -1.55 -8.77
CA ALA A 101 15.24 -1.67 -9.98
C ALA A 101 16.21 -2.85 -9.91
N VAL A 102 16.93 -2.99 -8.80
CA VAL A 102 17.91 -4.08 -8.61
C VAL A 102 17.24 -5.45 -8.59
N TRP A 103 16.14 -5.61 -7.84
CA TRP A 103 15.40 -6.87 -7.78
C TRP A 103 14.70 -7.19 -9.09
N ASN A 104 14.35 -6.17 -9.88
CA ASN A 104 13.86 -6.40 -11.23
C ASN A 104 14.90 -7.13 -12.09
N GLN A 105 16.13 -6.62 -12.09
CA GLN A 105 17.23 -7.16 -12.89
C GLN A 105 17.73 -8.53 -12.41
N LEU A 106 17.94 -8.69 -11.09
CA LEU A 106 18.50 -9.93 -10.53
C LEU A 106 17.61 -11.15 -10.75
N GLN A 107 16.28 -10.99 -10.68
CA GLN A 107 15.37 -12.10 -10.96
C GLN A 107 15.22 -12.37 -12.46
N THR A 108 15.29 -11.34 -13.32
CA THR A 108 15.26 -11.55 -14.79
C THR A 108 16.43 -12.41 -15.25
N ASN A 109 17.64 -12.17 -14.72
CA ASN A 109 18.84 -12.95 -15.02
C ASN A 109 18.86 -14.37 -14.40
N ARG A 110 17.89 -14.72 -13.54
CA ARG A 110 17.76 -16.07 -12.96
C ARG A 110 16.79 -16.97 -13.75
N ILE A 111 16.00 -16.39 -14.64
CA ILE A 111 14.95 -17.08 -15.42
C ILE A 111 15.38 -17.22 -16.90
N SER A 112 16.53 -16.64 -17.29
CA SER A 112 17.25 -16.84 -18.56
C SER A 112 18.34 -17.89 -18.43
#